data_AF-A0A7Z1IP49-F1
#
_entry.id   AF-A0A7Z1IP49-F1
#
_cell.length_a   1.000
_cell.length_b   1.000
_cell.length_c   1.000
_cell.angle_alpha   90.00
_cell.angle_beta   90.00
_cell.angle_gamma   90.00
#
_symmetry.space_group_name_H-M   'P 1'
#
loop_
_entity.id
_entity.type
_entity.pdbx_description
1 polymer ?
#
loop_
_entity_poly.entity_id
_entity_poly.type
_entity_poly.pdbx_seq_one_letter_code
_entity_poly.pdbx_strand_id
1 'polypeptide(L)'
;MTPFRLFLSLLLIISSVAVAQARTVWVDDKVYLPVRTGAGSQFRIIENAVSGTRMEVLETGDGYTRVRTSKGNEGWVASQYLSNQPIAEDRLQQATRDLETARAELAQAREQLNAVTSERDELESAESNLSSRSRQLQTELERIKNIAADSINLERRNRELLEDNQKLRNDLEVLTAENERLEAGKESDFMLLGAGLVFAGVLLALLVPMLKPTRKTDNWA
;
A
#
# COMPACT_ATOMS: atom_id res chain seq x y z
N MET A 1 -35.28 83.47 40.37
CA MET A 1 -34.21 82.69 41.02
C MET A 1 -33.00 82.71 40.11
N THR A 2 -31.81 83.07 40.60
CA THR A 2 -30.64 83.29 39.73
C THR A 2 -30.13 81.97 39.14
N PRO A 3 -29.75 81.92 37.85
CA PRO A 3 -29.31 80.69 37.17
C PRO A 3 -28.07 80.06 37.86
N PHE A 4 -27.30 80.88 38.57
CA PHE A 4 -26.17 80.46 39.39
C PHE A 4 -26.55 79.50 40.53
N ARG A 5 -27.73 79.67 41.15
CA ARG A 5 -28.19 78.79 42.25
C ARG A 5 -28.65 77.42 41.75
N LEU A 6 -29.22 77.36 40.54
CA LEU A 6 -29.59 76.10 39.88
C LEU A 6 -28.36 75.32 39.40
N PHE A 7 -27.33 76.03 38.92
CA PHE A 7 -26.07 75.41 38.51
C PHE A 7 -25.31 74.84 39.72
N LEU A 8 -25.29 75.58 40.84
CA LEU A 8 -24.65 75.11 42.08
C LEU A 8 -25.37 73.91 42.69
N SER A 9 -26.71 73.87 42.65
CA SER A 9 -27.48 72.71 43.11
C SER A 9 -27.30 71.49 42.19
N LEU A 10 -27.17 71.70 40.88
CA LEU A 10 -26.88 70.62 39.93
C LEU A 10 -25.47 70.04 40.12
N LEU A 11 -24.47 70.90 40.38
CA LEU A 11 -23.09 70.47 40.67
C LEU A 11 -23.01 69.64 41.96
N LEU A 12 -23.80 69.99 42.99
CA LEU A 12 -23.86 69.27 44.27
C LEU A 12 -24.52 67.88 44.13
N ILE A 13 -25.47 67.73 43.20
CA ILE A 13 -26.11 66.43 42.90
C ILE A 13 -25.18 65.53 42.08
N ILE A 14 -24.33 66.10 41.22
CA ILE A 14 -23.35 65.33 40.43
C ILE A 14 -22.19 64.84 41.31
N SER A 15 -21.77 65.63 42.31
CA SER A 15 -20.70 65.24 43.25
C SER A 15 -21.10 64.16 44.26
N SER A 16 -22.40 63.95 44.53
CA SER A 16 -22.89 62.89 45.42
C SER A 16 -23.00 61.53 44.73
N VAL A 17 -22.80 61.47 43.40
CA VAL A 17 -22.58 60.23 42.63
C VAL A 17 -21.09 59.84 42.67
N ALA A 18 -20.45 59.96 43.84
CA ALA A 18 -19.26 59.18 44.13
C ALA A 18 -19.72 57.74 44.29
N VAL A 19 -19.82 57.03 43.17
CA VAL A 19 -20.18 55.61 43.10
C VAL A 19 -19.34 54.86 44.12
N ALA A 20 -19.97 54.37 45.17
CA ALA A 20 -19.39 53.35 46.03
C ALA A 20 -19.14 52.13 45.14
N GLN A 21 -17.92 52.02 44.60
CA GLN A 21 -17.46 50.89 43.81
C GLN A 21 -17.42 49.69 44.74
N ALA A 22 -18.51 48.91 44.76
CA ALA A 22 -18.56 47.67 45.50
C ALA A 22 -17.50 46.72 44.92
N ARG A 23 -16.40 46.54 45.66
CA ARG A 23 -15.33 45.62 45.29
C ARG A 23 -15.74 44.22 45.73
N THR A 24 -15.87 43.30 44.79
CA THR A 24 -16.01 41.88 45.11
C THR A 24 -14.69 41.38 45.69
N VAL A 25 -14.75 40.79 46.87
CA VAL A 25 -13.62 40.19 47.58
C VAL A 25 -13.98 38.74 47.93
N TRP A 26 -12.99 37.86 47.90
CA TRP A 26 -13.16 36.45 48.27
C TRP A 26 -12.63 36.21 49.68
N VAL A 27 -13.23 35.25 50.37
CA VAL A 27 -12.70 34.73 51.63
C VAL A 27 -11.50 33.86 51.31
N ASP A 28 -10.36 34.11 51.95
CA ASP A 28 -9.15 33.30 51.80
C ASP A 28 -9.32 31.92 52.45
N ASP A 29 -8.76 30.87 51.85
CA ASP A 29 -8.87 29.47 52.29
C ASP A 29 -7.79 29.08 53.32
N LYS A 30 -7.07 30.07 53.84
CA LYS A 30 -6.01 29.87 54.83
C LYS A 30 -6.56 29.80 56.24
N VAL A 31 -6.54 28.58 56.79
CA VAL A 31 -6.87 28.29 58.19
C VAL A 31 -5.57 28.27 59.00
N TYR A 32 -5.55 29.01 60.10
CA TYR A 32 -4.48 28.96 61.09
C TYR A 32 -4.89 28.06 62.25
N LEU A 33 -4.13 27.00 62.49
CA LEU A 33 -4.37 26.01 63.53
C LEU A 33 -3.34 26.18 64.67
N PRO A 34 -3.76 26.69 65.84
CA PRO A 34 -2.85 26.84 66.97
C PRO A 34 -2.53 25.48 67.59
N VAL A 35 -1.23 25.17 67.67
CA VAL A 35 -0.66 24.03 68.38
C VAL A 35 -0.41 24.44 69.83
N ARG A 36 -1.07 23.78 70.78
CA ARG A 36 -1.07 24.16 72.20
C ARG A 36 -0.33 23.16 73.09
N THR A 37 0.06 23.60 74.28
CA THR A 37 0.72 22.71 75.27
C THR A 37 -0.19 21.65 75.89
N GLY A 38 -1.51 21.76 75.74
CA GLY A 38 -2.48 20.83 76.33
C GLY A 38 -3.81 20.81 75.58
N ALA A 39 -4.64 19.80 75.86
CA ALA A 39 -5.96 19.58 75.24
C ALA A 39 -7.00 20.59 75.75
N GLY A 40 -7.06 21.77 75.11
CA GLY A 40 -8.00 22.83 75.49
C GLY A 40 -7.61 24.21 74.96
N SER A 41 -8.57 25.13 74.89
CA SER A 41 -8.35 26.51 74.41
C SER A 41 -7.58 27.37 75.42
N GLN A 42 -7.58 26.98 76.70
CA GLN A 42 -6.89 27.66 77.80
C GLN A 42 -5.36 27.46 77.79
N PHE A 43 -4.85 26.48 77.06
CA PHE A 43 -3.43 26.16 77.06
C PHE A 43 -2.63 27.08 76.13
N ARG A 44 -1.36 27.34 76.47
CA ARG A 44 -0.47 28.24 75.72
C ARG A 44 -0.23 27.72 74.31
N ILE A 45 -0.27 28.61 73.33
CA ILE A 45 0.12 28.33 71.93
C ILE A 45 1.65 28.23 71.85
N ILE A 46 2.14 27.14 71.26
CA ILE A 46 3.56 26.88 71.00
C ILE A 46 3.89 27.30 69.56
N GLU A 47 3.01 26.97 68.63
CA GLU A 47 3.19 27.20 67.19
C GLU A 47 1.83 27.41 66.52
N ASN A 48 1.79 28.17 65.43
CA ASN A 48 0.61 28.23 64.55
C ASN A 48 0.95 27.49 63.25
N ALA A 49 0.24 26.40 62.99
CA ALA A 49 0.28 25.74 61.71
C ALA A 49 -0.69 26.40 60.73
N VAL A 50 -0.42 26.26 59.45
CA VAL A 50 -1.28 26.76 58.37
C VAL A 50 -1.91 25.57 57.65
N SER A 51 -3.06 25.76 56.98
CA SER A 51 -3.66 24.78 56.06
C SER A 51 -2.58 24.08 55.22
N GLY A 52 -2.66 22.75 55.11
CA GLY A 52 -1.70 21.94 54.34
C GLY A 52 -0.45 21.51 55.11
N THR A 53 -0.22 22.03 56.32
CA THR A 53 0.90 21.58 57.15
C THR A 53 0.73 20.11 57.53
N ARG A 54 1.63 19.24 57.06
CA ARG A 54 1.65 17.82 57.42
C ARG A 54 2.05 17.64 58.88
N MET A 55 1.31 16.81 59.60
CA MET A 55 1.57 16.47 61.00
C MET A 55 1.43 14.96 61.21
N GLU A 56 2.17 14.46 62.19
CA GLU A 56 2.05 13.07 62.66
C GLU A 56 1.10 13.03 63.86
N VAL A 57 0.09 12.16 63.83
CA VAL A 57 -0.83 11.97 64.95
C VAL A 57 -0.17 11.04 65.97
N LEU A 58 -0.06 11.50 67.22
CA LEU A 58 0.51 10.74 68.33
C LEU A 58 -0.59 10.14 69.22
N GLU A 59 -1.63 10.91 69.51
CA GLU A 59 -2.72 10.52 70.41
C GLU A 59 -4.01 11.25 70.02
N THR A 60 -5.14 10.55 70.04
CA THR A 60 -6.46 11.15 69.76
C THR A 60 -7.28 11.17 71.04
N GLY A 61 -7.59 12.39 71.52
CA GLY A 61 -8.47 12.62 72.68
C GLY A 61 -9.85 13.12 72.26
N ASP A 62 -10.66 13.51 73.25
CA ASP A 62 -11.98 14.09 73.01
C ASP A 62 -11.86 15.55 72.55
N GLY A 63 -12.16 15.80 71.27
CA GLY A 63 -12.09 17.12 70.63
C GLY A 63 -10.69 17.67 70.31
N TYR A 64 -9.64 17.10 70.90
CA TYR A 64 -8.24 17.48 70.66
C TYR A 64 -7.38 16.26 70.33
N THR A 65 -6.44 16.45 69.41
CA THR A 65 -5.46 15.45 68.98
C THR A 65 -4.06 15.95 69.29
N ARG A 66 -3.24 15.10 69.90
CA ARG A 66 -1.81 15.33 70.08
C ARG A 66 -1.09 14.99 68.78
N VAL A 67 -0.31 15.94 68.30
CA VAL A 67 0.39 15.86 67.01
C VAL A 67 1.85 16.25 67.17
N ARG A 68 2.69 15.72 66.29
CA ARG A 68 4.07 16.18 66.08
C ARG A 68 4.17 16.95 64.77
N THR A 69 4.65 18.18 64.84
CA THR A 69 4.89 19.01 63.65
C THR A 69 6.15 18.56 62.92
N SER A 70 6.30 18.95 61.65
CA SER A 70 7.52 18.66 60.87
C SER A 70 8.81 19.21 61.47
N LYS A 71 8.71 20.21 62.36
CA LYS A 71 9.83 20.78 63.11
C LYS A 71 10.19 19.99 64.37
N GLY A 72 9.45 18.92 64.69
CA GLY A 72 9.65 18.07 65.86
C GLY A 72 8.93 18.54 67.13
N ASN A 73 8.15 19.63 67.08
CA ASN A 73 7.38 20.10 68.23
C ASN A 73 6.17 19.20 68.46
N GLU A 74 5.90 18.85 69.71
CA GLU A 74 4.69 18.14 70.11
C GLU A 74 3.70 19.06 70.79
N GLY A 75 2.43 18.91 70.47
CA GLY A 75 1.36 19.67 71.11
C GLY A 75 -0.01 19.17 70.71
N TRP A 76 -1.04 19.85 71.20
CA TRP A 76 -2.44 19.51 71.01
C TRP A 76 -3.10 20.50 70.06
N VAL A 77 -3.89 19.98 69.12
CA VAL A 77 -4.67 20.75 68.15
C VAL A 77 -6.12 20.29 68.16
N ALA A 78 -7.05 21.16 67.78
CA ALA A 78 -8.47 20.79 67.71
C ALA A 78 -8.71 19.82 66.54
N SER A 79 -9.29 18.65 66.83
CA SER A 79 -9.40 17.54 65.87
C SER A 79 -10.26 17.86 64.65
N GLN A 80 -11.21 18.80 64.77
CA GLN A 80 -12.10 19.22 63.68
C GLN A 80 -11.39 19.85 62.47
N TYR A 81 -10.15 20.32 62.64
CA TYR A 81 -9.34 20.90 61.57
C TYR A 81 -8.34 19.92 60.97
N LEU A 82 -8.31 18.68 61.46
CA LEU A 82 -7.45 17.63 60.93
C LEU A 82 -8.20 16.84 59.87
N SER A 83 -7.49 16.54 58.77
CA SER A 83 -7.97 15.71 57.69
C SER A 83 -6.92 14.64 57.37
N ASN A 84 -7.39 13.45 57.01
CA ASN A 84 -6.53 12.37 56.53
C ASN A 84 -6.12 12.53 55.06
N GLN A 85 -6.62 13.56 54.38
CA GLN A 85 -6.32 13.88 52.99
C GLN A 85 -5.63 15.24 52.89
N PRO A 86 -4.73 15.44 51.88
CA PRO A 86 -4.16 16.74 51.59
C PRO A 86 -5.24 17.80 51.31
N ILE A 87 -4.86 19.07 51.43
CA ILE A 87 -5.77 20.19 51.16
C ILE A 87 -6.20 20.23 49.70
N ALA A 88 -7.27 20.98 49.42
CA ALA A 88 -7.80 21.11 48.07
C ALA A 88 -6.75 21.67 47.08
N GLU A 89 -5.94 22.65 47.51
CA GLU A 89 -4.87 23.25 46.70
C GLU A 89 -3.84 22.21 46.23
N ASP A 90 -3.26 21.42 47.14
CA ASP A 90 -2.29 20.38 46.81
C ASP A 90 -2.89 19.32 45.87
N ARG A 91 -4.14 18.90 46.13
CA ARG A 91 -4.83 17.93 45.26
C ARG A 91 -5.11 18.50 43.88
N LEU A 92 -5.47 19.77 43.79
CA LEU A 92 -5.68 20.46 42.52
C LEU A 92 -4.36 20.53 41.75
N GLN A 93 -3.27 20.92 42.41
CA GLN A 93 -1.95 20.97 41.79
C GLN A 93 -1.53 19.59 41.26
N GLN A 94 -1.73 18.53 42.06
CA GLN A 94 -1.44 17.16 41.63
C GLN A 94 -2.32 16.76 40.44
N ALA A 95 -3.63 16.98 40.52
CA ALA A 95 -4.55 16.64 39.44
C ALA A 95 -4.24 17.40 38.13
N THR A 96 -3.80 18.67 38.22
CA THR A 96 -3.36 19.44 37.04
C THR A 96 -2.10 18.83 36.43
N ARG A 97 -1.11 18.46 37.23
CA ARG A 97 0.10 17.77 36.74
C ARG A 97 -0.22 16.42 36.11
N ASP A 98 -1.08 15.64 36.74
CA ASP A 98 -1.53 14.33 36.22
C ASP A 98 -2.29 14.51 34.90
N LEU A 99 -3.09 15.56 34.78
CA LEU A 99 -3.81 15.88 33.55
C LEU A 99 -2.87 16.34 32.43
N GLU A 100 -1.84 17.12 32.74
CA GLU A 100 -0.82 17.52 31.76
C GLU A 100 -0.01 16.32 31.26
N THR A 101 0.42 15.44 32.16
CA THR A 101 1.15 14.21 31.81
C THR A 101 0.29 13.26 30.99
N ALA A 102 -0.95 12.99 31.41
CA ALA A 102 -1.87 12.15 30.66
C ALA A 102 -2.18 12.71 29.25
N ARG A 103 -2.27 14.04 29.11
CA ARG A 103 -2.43 14.68 27.80
C ARG A 103 -1.19 14.49 26.91
N ALA A 104 0.00 14.60 27.47
CA ALA A 104 1.25 14.38 26.75
C ALA A 104 1.38 12.91 26.29
N GLU A 105 1.12 11.96 27.19
CA GLU A 105 1.12 10.53 26.86
C GLU A 105 0.09 10.18 25.78
N LEU A 106 -1.12 10.75 25.85
CA LEU A 106 -2.16 10.53 24.86
C LEU A 106 -1.79 11.12 23.49
N ALA A 107 -1.10 12.26 23.46
CA ALA A 107 -0.59 12.82 22.22
C ALA A 107 0.49 11.91 21.60
N GLN A 108 1.45 11.44 22.40
CA GLN A 108 2.49 10.51 21.97
C GLN A 108 1.92 9.18 21.49
N ALA A 109 0.96 8.59 22.22
CA ALA A 109 0.33 7.33 21.85
C ALA A 109 -0.44 7.46 20.52
N ARG A 110 -1.10 8.59 20.27
CA ARG A 110 -1.76 8.86 18.98
C ARG A 110 -0.76 8.98 17.83
N GLU A 111 0.38 9.65 18.06
CA GLU A 111 1.45 9.74 17.05
C GLU A 111 2.03 8.36 16.73
N GLN A 112 2.32 7.55 17.74
CA GLN A 112 2.76 6.17 17.55
C GLN A 112 1.73 5.32 16.82
N LEU A 113 0.45 5.45 17.15
CA LEU A 113 -0.61 4.71 16.47
C LEU A 113 -0.68 5.09 14.99
N ASN A 114 -0.57 6.37 14.67
CA ASN A 114 -0.55 6.83 13.28
C ASN A 114 0.68 6.32 12.53
N ALA A 115 1.87 6.36 13.15
CA ALA A 115 3.10 5.85 12.56
C ALA A 115 3.02 4.34 12.28
N VAL A 116 2.60 3.54 13.27
CA VAL A 116 2.44 2.09 13.12
C VAL A 116 1.35 1.73 12.11
N THR A 117 0.27 2.52 12.04
CA THR A 117 -0.79 2.32 11.03
C THR A 117 -0.25 2.59 9.62
N SER A 118 0.53 3.66 9.43
CA SER A 118 1.17 3.97 8.15
C SER A 118 2.15 2.87 7.74
N GLU A 119 2.99 2.41 8.66
CA GLU A 119 3.95 1.32 8.41
C GLU A 119 3.23 0.02 8.02
N ARG A 120 2.14 -0.32 8.71
CA ARG A 120 1.31 -1.48 8.34
C ARG A 120 0.77 -1.36 6.91
N ASP A 121 0.23 -0.21 6.53
CA ASP A 121 -0.36 0.00 5.20
C ASP A 121 0.71 -0.06 4.08
N GLU A 122 1.91 0.46 4.36
CA GLU A 122 3.08 0.32 3.47
C GLU A 122 3.52 -1.14 3.32
N LEU A 123 3.62 -1.87 4.44
CA LEU A 123 3.98 -3.29 4.44
C LEU A 123 2.94 -4.14 3.71
N GLU A 124 1.65 -3.89 3.93
CA GLU A 124 0.56 -4.59 3.22
C GLU A 124 0.65 -4.36 1.70
N SER A 125 0.93 -3.12 1.30
CA SER A 125 1.14 -2.77 -0.12
C SER A 125 2.39 -3.45 -0.70
N ALA A 126 3.48 -3.52 0.07
CA ALA A 126 4.72 -4.19 -0.33
C ALA A 126 4.51 -5.71 -0.49
N GLU A 127 3.81 -6.35 0.44
CA GLU A 127 3.44 -7.77 0.40
C GLU A 127 2.58 -8.10 -0.82
N SER A 128 1.57 -7.28 -1.11
CA SER A 128 0.73 -7.45 -2.31
C SER A 128 1.55 -7.37 -3.60
N ASN A 129 2.45 -6.38 -3.69
CA ASN A 129 3.36 -6.23 -4.83
C ASN A 129 4.33 -7.40 -4.97
N LEU A 130 4.89 -7.89 -3.85
CA LEU A 130 5.81 -9.02 -3.84
C LEU A 130 5.10 -10.31 -4.27
N SER A 131 3.88 -10.54 -3.78
CA SER A 131 3.02 -11.64 -4.19
C SER A 131 2.71 -11.61 -5.69
N SER A 132 2.37 -10.44 -6.23
CA SER A 132 2.14 -10.25 -7.66
C SER A 132 3.39 -10.56 -8.50
N ARG A 133 4.55 -10.02 -8.10
CA ARG A 133 5.85 -10.30 -8.76
C ARG A 133 6.21 -11.78 -8.70
N SER A 134 5.97 -12.43 -7.57
CA SER A 134 6.22 -13.87 -7.42
C SER A 134 5.38 -14.68 -8.41
N ARG A 135 4.08 -14.36 -8.57
CA ARG A 135 3.20 -15.02 -9.55
C ARG A 135 3.65 -14.77 -10.99
N GLN A 136 4.08 -13.55 -11.30
CA GLN A 136 4.62 -13.21 -12.62
C GLN A 136 5.89 -14.01 -12.92
N LEU A 137 6.83 -14.07 -11.97
CA LEU A 137 8.07 -14.83 -12.11
C LEU A 137 7.79 -16.33 -12.29
N GLN A 138 6.83 -16.90 -11.54
CA GLN A 138 6.41 -18.29 -11.74
C GLN A 138 5.84 -18.53 -13.14
N THR A 139 4.99 -17.61 -13.62
CA THR A 139 4.40 -17.71 -14.97
C THR A 139 5.47 -17.60 -16.06
N GLU A 140 6.45 -16.70 -15.89
CA GLU A 140 7.54 -16.52 -16.84
C GLU A 140 8.50 -17.72 -16.83
N LEU A 141 8.78 -18.30 -15.67
CA LEU A 141 9.54 -19.54 -15.58
C LEU A 141 8.85 -20.68 -16.33
N GLU A 142 7.54 -20.84 -16.18
CA GLU A 142 6.79 -21.85 -16.94
C GLU A 142 6.76 -21.55 -18.44
N ARG A 143 6.62 -20.28 -18.84
CA ARG A 143 6.74 -19.87 -20.25
C ARG A 143 8.09 -20.26 -20.84
N ILE A 144 9.18 -19.92 -20.14
CA ILE A 144 10.54 -20.21 -20.59
C ILE A 144 10.76 -21.72 -20.70
N LYS A 145 10.31 -22.50 -19.72
CA LYS A 145 10.37 -23.97 -19.78
C LYS A 145 9.65 -24.52 -21.00
N ASN A 146 8.45 -24.03 -21.29
CA ASN A 146 7.66 -24.46 -22.45
C ASN A 146 8.34 -24.10 -23.77
N ILE A 147 8.87 -22.87 -23.90
CA ILE A 147 9.63 -22.45 -25.09
C ILE A 147 10.88 -23.31 -25.29
N ALA A 148 11.59 -23.62 -24.20
CA ALA A 148 12.76 -24.50 -24.25
C ALA A 148 12.40 -25.93 -24.65
N ALA A 149 11.22 -26.43 -24.26
CA ALA A 149 10.72 -27.73 -24.72
C ALA A 149 10.31 -27.70 -26.21
N ASP A 150 9.72 -26.60 -26.68
CA ASP A 150 9.29 -26.43 -28.07
C ASP A 150 10.48 -26.30 -29.04
N SER A 151 11.61 -25.73 -28.62
CA SER A 151 12.80 -25.62 -29.48
C SER A 151 13.35 -26.98 -29.89
N ILE A 152 13.27 -27.99 -29.01
CA ILE A 152 13.65 -29.37 -29.31
C ILE A 152 12.73 -29.96 -30.38
N ASN A 153 11.43 -29.71 -30.29
CA ASN A 153 10.46 -30.14 -31.29
C ASN A 153 10.66 -29.40 -32.62
N LEU A 154 10.99 -28.11 -32.59
CA LEU A 154 11.29 -27.31 -33.77
C LEU A 154 12.52 -27.84 -34.51
N GLU A 155 13.59 -28.19 -33.78
CA GLU A 155 14.80 -28.77 -34.37
C GLU A 155 14.51 -30.12 -35.03
N ARG A 156 13.68 -30.97 -34.38
CA ARG A 156 13.23 -32.25 -34.96
C ARG A 156 12.47 -32.04 -36.28
N ARG A 157 11.48 -31.13 -36.29
CA ARG A 157 10.70 -30.81 -37.50
C ARG A 157 11.55 -30.22 -38.61
N ASN A 158 12.54 -29.39 -38.28
CA ASN A 158 13.44 -28.81 -39.28
C ASN A 158 14.29 -29.91 -39.94
N ARG A 159 14.80 -30.89 -39.17
CA ARG A 159 15.45 -32.07 -39.73
C ARG A 159 14.53 -32.87 -40.66
N GLU A 160 13.31 -33.19 -40.20
CA GLU A 160 12.31 -33.90 -41.01
C GLU A 160 12.00 -33.15 -42.32
N LEU A 161 11.79 -31.84 -42.27
CA LEU A 161 11.54 -31.02 -43.45
C LEU A 161 12.72 -30.99 -44.42
N LEU A 162 13.97 -31.01 -43.91
CA LEU A 162 15.16 -31.10 -44.75
C LEU A 162 15.25 -32.47 -45.44
N GLU A 163 14.95 -33.55 -44.71
CA GLU A 163 14.90 -34.90 -45.28
C GLU A 163 13.80 -35.02 -46.35
N ASP A 164 12.60 -34.48 -46.09
CA ASP A 164 11.50 -34.50 -47.04
C ASP A 164 11.77 -33.62 -48.26
N ASN A 165 12.38 -32.45 -48.08
CA ASN A 165 12.85 -31.63 -49.21
C ASN A 165 13.85 -32.38 -50.08
N GLN A 166 14.76 -33.15 -49.47
CA GLN A 166 15.73 -33.95 -50.21
C GLN A 166 15.03 -35.08 -50.98
N LYS A 167 14.08 -35.78 -50.34
CA LYS A 167 13.29 -36.84 -51.01
C LYS A 167 12.50 -36.28 -52.18
N LEU A 168 11.74 -35.20 -51.98
CA LEU A 168 10.96 -34.56 -53.05
C LEU A 168 11.84 -34.09 -54.21
N ARG A 169 13.06 -33.59 -53.93
CA ARG A 169 14.03 -33.25 -54.99
C ARG A 169 14.48 -34.49 -55.77
N ASN A 170 14.81 -35.58 -55.08
CA ASN A 170 15.19 -36.83 -55.73
C ASN A 170 14.02 -37.39 -56.56
N ASP A 171 12.80 -37.37 -56.03
CA ASP A 171 11.60 -37.83 -56.72
C ASP A 171 11.30 -36.98 -57.95
N LEU A 172 11.48 -35.65 -57.86
CA LEU A 172 11.38 -34.77 -59.02
C LEU A 172 12.42 -35.12 -60.08
N GLU A 173 13.68 -35.32 -59.68
CA GLU A 173 14.76 -35.71 -60.62
C GLU A 173 14.44 -37.03 -61.33
N VAL A 174 13.99 -38.04 -60.59
CA VAL A 174 13.56 -39.34 -61.14
C VAL A 174 12.37 -39.17 -62.08
N LEU A 175 11.32 -38.45 -61.66
CA LEU A 175 10.13 -38.23 -62.50
C LEU A 175 10.46 -37.44 -63.76
N THR A 176 11.34 -36.44 -63.67
CA THR A 176 11.80 -35.72 -64.87
C THR A 176 12.57 -36.63 -65.81
N ALA A 177 13.46 -37.48 -65.30
CA ALA A 177 14.19 -38.45 -66.12
C ALA A 177 13.26 -39.51 -66.74
N GLU A 178 12.24 -39.98 -66.01
CA GLU A 178 11.22 -40.89 -66.54
C GLU A 178 10.38 -40.22 -67.64
N ASN A 179 10.01 -38.95 -67.45
CA ASN A 179 9.24 -38.21 -68.43
C ASN A 179 10.06 -37.98 -69.72
N GLU A 180 11.30 -37.52 -69.60
CA GLU A 180 12.23 -37.39 -70.73
C GLU A 180 12.42 -38.72 -71.46
N ARG A 181 12.56 -39.82 -70.72
CA ARG A 181 12.67 -41.17 -71.30
C ARG A 181 11.40 -41.59 -72.04
N LEU A 182 10.22 -41.34 -71.48
CA LEU A 182 8.94 -41.64 -72.11
C LEU A 182 8.72 -40.80 -73.37
N GLU A 183 9.11 -39.53 -73.34
CA GLU A 183 9.02 -38.62 -74.47
C GLU A 183 9.97 -39.05 -75.60
N ALA A 184 11.23 -39.38 -75.29
CA ALA A 184 12.18 -39.96 -76.25
C ALA A 184 11.68 -41.28 -76.85
N GLY A 185 11.03 -42.13 -76.05
CA GLY A 185 10.39 -43.36 -76.54
C GLY A 185 9.26 -43.09 -77.54
N LYS A 186 8.37 -42.13 -77.23
CA LYS A 186 7.30 -41.71 -78.15
C LYS A 186 7.86 -41.11 -79.43
N GLU A 187 8.87 -40.26 -79.35
CA GLU A 187 9.52 -39.67 -80.51
C GLU A 187 10.14 -40.75 -81.41
N SER A 188 10.77 -41.76 -80.82
CA SER A 188 11.31 -42.91 -81.55
C SER A 188 10.22 -43.72 -82.28
N ASP A 189 9.07 -43.96 -81.65
CA ASP A 189 7.93 -44.65 -82.28
C ASP A 189 7.36 -43.86 -83.47
N PHE A 190 7.20 -42.54 -83.33
CA PHE A 190 6.78 -41.67 -84.42
C PHE A 190 7.82 -41.61 -85.55
N MET A 191 9.12 -41.65 -85.23
CA MET A 191 10.19 -41.70 -86.22
C MET A 191 10.18 -43.03 -86.99
N LEU A 192 9.95 -44.16 -86.33
CA LEU A 192 9.84 -45.47 -86.99
C LEU A 192 8.61 -45.53 -87.91
N LEU A 193 7.47 -44.99 -87.47
CA LEU A 193 6.28 -44.85 -88.33
C LEU A 193 6.55 -43.94 -89.53
N GLY A 194 7.24 -42.81 -89.32
CA GLY A 194 7.66 -41.91 -90.39
C GLY A 194 8.60 -42.60 -91.39
N ALA A 195 9.60 -43.34 -90.91
CA ALA A 195 10.51 -44.12 -91.74
C ALA A 195 9.77 -45.22 -92.54
N GLY A 196 8.82 -45.91 -91.92
CA GLY A 196 7.96 -46.89 -92.57
C GLY A 196 7.10 -46.27 -93.69
N LEU A 197 6.52 -45.09 -93.45
CA LEU A 197 5.73 -44.36 -94.45
C LEU A 197 6.59 -43.95 -95.65
N VAL A 198 7.80 -43.43 -95.41
CA VAL A 198 8.76 -43.07 -96.48
C VAL A 198 9.15 -44.31 -97.29
N PHE A 199 9.47 -45.43 -96.62
CA PHE A 199 9.82 -46.68 -97.29
C PHE A 199 8.67 -47.21 -98.16
N ALA A 200 7.44 -47.20 -97.65
CA ALA A 200 6.25 -47.60 -98.40
C ALA A 200 6.00 -46.68 -99.62
N GLY A 201 6.22 -45.36 -99.47
CA GLY A 201 6.12 -44.40 -100.58
C GLY A 201 7.14 -44.66 -101.68
N VAL A 202 8.39 -44.94 -101.33
CA VAL A 202 9.45 -45.31 -102.29
C VAL A 202 9.12 -46.62 -103.00
N LEU A 203 8.63 -47.62 -102.26
CA LEU A 203 8.28 -48.92 -102.83
C LEU A 203 7.12 -48.80 -103.83
N LEU A 204 6.08 -48.01 -103.51
CA LEU A 204 5.00 -47.68 -104.44
C LEU A 204 5.50 -46.93 -105.67
N ALA A 205 6.41 -45.96 -105.51
CA ALA A 205 6.99 -45.22 -106.63
C ALA A 205 7.76 -46.11 -107.62
N LEU A 206 8.39 -47.19 -107.13
CA LEU A 206 9.07 -48.20 -107.97
C LEU A 206 8.12 -49.24 -108.59
N LEU A 207 7.05 -49.62 -107.90
CA LEU A 207 6.13 -50.69 -108.34
C LEU A 207 5.09 -50.20 -109.36
N VAL A 208 4.61 -48.96 -109.22
CA VAL A 208 3.60 -48.35 -110.14
C VAL A 208 4.06 -48.30 -111.61
N PRO A 209 5.31 -47.94 -111.96
CA PRO A 209 5.78 -47.97 -113.34
C PRO A 209 5.77 -49.37 -113.98
N MET A 210 5.87 -50.43 -113.18
CA MET A 210 6.02 -51.81 -113.66
C MET A 210 4.68 -52.49 -114.01
N LEU A 211 3.55 -51.91 -113.59
CA LEU A 211 2.19 -52.40 -113.88
C LEU A 211 1.52 -51.71 -115.07
N LYS A 212 2.22 -50.82 -115.79
CA LYS A 212 1.70 -50.23 -117.04
C LYS A 212 1.70 -51.28 -118.17
N PRO A 213 0.55 -51.64 -118.76
CA PRO A 213 0.50 -52.55 -119.90
C PRO A 213 0.97 -51.85 -121.18
N THR A 214 2.03 -52.34 -121.82
CA THR A 214 2.45 -51.92 -123.16
C THR A 214 1.60 -52.63 -124.21
N ARG A 215 0.80 -51.90 -125.00
CA ARG A 215 0.25 -52.42 -126.25
C ARG A 215 0.99 -51.83 -127.44
N LYS A 216 1.47 -52.76 -128.26
CA LYS A 216 2.23 -52.61 -129.49
C LYS A 216 1.39 -51.91 -130.56
N THR A 217 2.06 -51.04 -131.30
CA THR A 217 1.72 -50.65 -132.67
C THR A 217 1.81 -51.87 -133.57
N ASP A 218 0.86 -52.04 -134.50
CA ASP A 218 1.11 -52.70 -135.78
C ASP A 218 0.26 -52.03 -136.87
N ASN A 219 0.91 -51.86 -138.02
CA ASN A 219 0.45 -51.27 -139.26
C ASN A 219 -0.56 -52.17 -140.03
N TRP A 220 -1.26 -51.52 -140.96
CA TRP A 220 -1.80 -51.94 -142.27
C TRP A 220 -2.83 -53.08 -142.40
N ALA A 221 -4.07 -52.69 -142.74
CA ALA A 221 -4.81 -53.03 -143.98
C ALA A 221 -6.04 -52.11 -144.09
#